data_AF-A0A3B8RY10-F1
#
_entry.id   AF-A0A3B8RY10-F1
#
_cell.length_a   1.000
_cell.length_b   1.000
_cell.length_c   1.000
_cell.angle_alpha   90.00
_cell.angle_beta   90.00
_cell.angle_gamma   90.00
#
_symmetry.space_group_name_H-M   'P 1'
#
loop_
_entity.id
_entity.type
_entity.pdbx_description
1 polymer ?
#
loop_
_entity_poly.entity_id
_entity_poly.type
_entity_poly.pdbx_seq_one_letter_code
_entity_poly.pdbx_strand_id
1 'polypeptide(L)'
;EGIVGEGDEYNQLCNKISEGLKTFKDVDTNETIVDSINRKDQLFNKGNGFNNLPDLLIKWKSKPAASYRKIVSTEFGELEWPMPGLNPDGRSGNHRPEGFLIAKGKNYAAGSAIENKHIIDLAPTILKHLGIPKLNGLEGEIF
;
A
#
# COMPACT_ATOMS: atom_id res chain seq x y z
N GLU A 1 19.00 0.70 13.12
CA GLU A 1 20.15 -0.23 13.13
C GLU A 1 19.78 -1.47 12.33
N GLY A 2 20.67 -1.94 11.47
CA GLY A 2 20.52 -3.18 10.70
C GLY A 2 21.81 -3.99 10.81
N ILE A 3 21.71 -5.31 10.61
CA ILE A 3 22.85 -6.25 10.68
C ILE A 3 23.54 -6.48 9.32
N VAL A 4 23.08 -5.79 8.27
CA VAL A 4 23.52 -5.96 6.88
C VAL A 4 24.29 -4.73 6.46
N GLY A 5 25.49 -4.92 5.88
CA GLY A 5 26.32 -3.82 5.39
C GLY A 5 25.67 -3.10 4.21
N GLU A 6 25.88 -1.79 4.11
CA GLU A 6 25.46 -1.01 2.95
C GLU A 6 26.21 -1.46 1.67
N GLY A 7 25.67 -1.12 0.50
CA GLY A 7 26.26 -1.43 -0.79
C GLY A 7 25.87 -2.81 -1.30
N ASP A 8 26.86 -3.62 -1.71
CA ASP A 8 26.61 -4.86 -2.46
C ASP A 8 25.88 -5.92 -1.64
N GLU A 9 26.22 -6.09 -0.35
CA GLU A 9 25.56 -7.06 0.53
C GLU A 9 24.07 -6.75 0.67
N TYR A 10 23.74 -5.50 0.98
CA TYR A 10 22.37 -4.99 1.00
C TYR A 10 21.63 -5.21 -0.32
N ASN A 11 22.25 -4.87 -1.45
CA ASN A 11 21.65 -5.02 -2.77
C ASN A 11 21.38 -6.49 -3.12
N GLN A 12 22.33 -7.37 -2.83
CA GLN A 12 22.18 -8.81 -3.05
C GLN A 12 21.06 -9.39 -2.20
N LEU A 13 20.97 -9.00 -0.93
CA LEU A 13 19.89 -9.45 -0.05
C LEU A 13 18.51 -8.98 -0.55
N CYS A 14 18.39 -7.70 -0.91
CA CYS A 14 17.15 -7.16 -1.47
C CYS A 14 16.73 -7.90 -2.75
N ASN A 15 17.68 -8.19 -3.64
CA ASN A 15 17.42 -8.94 -4.87
C ASN A 15 17.00 -10.39 -4.56
N LYS A 16 17.70 -11.07 -3.65
CA LYS A 16 17.35 -12.44 -3.22
C LYS A 16 15.93 -12.51 -2.67
N ILE A 17 15.57 -11.60 -1.77
CA ILE A 17 14.22 -11.54 -1.21
C ILE A 17 13.20 -11.27 -2.33
N SER A 18 13.49 -10.33 -3.22
CA SER A 18 12.59 -9.97 -4.32
C SER A 18 12.34 -11.13 -5.27
N GLU A 19 13.39 -11.84 -5.71
CA GLU A 19 13.25 -13.00 -6.60
C GLU A 19 12.50 -14.15 -5.91
N GLY A 20 12.84 -14.46 -4.66
CA GLY A 20 12.12 -15.48 -3.93
C GLY A 20 10.64 -15.15 -3.75
N LEU A 21 10.29 -13.89 -3.42
CA LEU A 21 8.89 -13.47 -3.29
C LEU A 21 8.10 -13.64 -4.60
N LYS A 22 8.73 -13.47 -5.78
CA LYS A 22 8.08 -13.68 -7.09
C LYS A 22 7.69 -15.14 -7.33
N THR A 23 8.29 -16.09 -6.60
CA THR A 23 7.97 -17.51 -6.74
C THR A 23 6.67 -17.91 -6.07
N PHE A 24 6.09 -17.07 -5.20
CA PHE A 24 4.83 -17.37 -4.52
C PHE A 24 3.66 -17.38 -5.48
N LYS A 25 2.97 -18.52 -5.53
CA LYS A 25 1.81 -18.76 -6.37
C LYS A 25 0.66 -19.35 -5.57
N ASP A 26 -0.55 -19.01 -6.00
CA ASP A 26 -1.76 -19.67 -5.56
C ASP A 26 -1.84 -21.06 -6.20
N VAL A 27 -1.98 -22.11 -5.39
CA VAL A 27 -1.98 -23.49 -5.90
C VAL A 27 -3.17 -23.76 -6.83
N ASP A 28 -4.30 -23.08 -6.61
CA ASP A 28 -5.54 -23.38 -7.33
C ASP A 28 -5.55 -22.72 -8.74
N THR A 29 -4.82 -21.62 -8.92
CA THR A 29 -4.78 -20.84 -10.17
C THR A 29 -3.42 -20.85 -10.86
N ASN A 30 -2.36 -21.24 -10.17
CA ASN A 30 -0.95 -21.14 -10.59
C ASN A 30 -0.49 -19.69 -10.90
N GLU A 31 -1.27 -18.69 -10.51
CA GLU A 31 -0.90 -17.29 -10.64
C GLU A 31 0.01 -16.85 -9.50
N THR A 32 0.93 -15.92 -9.79
CA THR A 32 1.70 -15.24 -8.74
C THR A 32 0.78 -14.42 -7.84
N ILE A 33 1.07 -14.37 -6.54
CA ILE A 33 0.27 -13.58 -5.58
C ILE A 33 0.84 -12.18 -5.33
N VAL A 34 2.09 -11.94 -5.72
CA VAL A 34 2.73 -10.63 -5.66
C VAL A 34 2.38 -9.85 -6.93
N ASP A 35 1.93 -8.60 -6.75
CA ASP A 35 1.63 -7.64 -7.83
C ASP A 35 2.88 -6.84 -8.20
N SER A 36 3.55 -6.25 -7.22
CA SER A 36 4.83 -5.56 -7.43
C SER A 36 5.73 -5.58 -6.19
N ILE A 37 7.03 -5.47 -6.44
CA ILE A 37 8.08 -5.36 -5.43
C ILE A 37 8.89 -4.12 -5.80
N ASN A 38 8.87 -3.12 -4.93
CA ASN A 38 9.49 -1.83 -5.23
C ASN A 38 10.54 -1.51 -4.17
N ARG A 39 11.70 -1.00 -4.60
CA ARG A 39 12.71 -0.51 -3.66
C ARG A 39 12.44 0.94 -3.27
N LYS A 40 12.70 1.27 -2.01
CA LYS A 40 12.52 2.65 -1.52
C LYS A 40 13.32 3.70 -2.31
N ASP A 41 14.52 3.35 -2.74
CA ASP A 41 15.42 4.24 -3.49
C ASP A 41 15.05 4.41 -4.96
N GLN A 42 14.14 3.59 -5.47
CA GLN A 42 13.54 3.74 -6.80
C GLN A 42 12.24 4.56 -6.75
N LEU A 43 11.52 4.51 -5.63
CA LEU A 43 10.22 5.16 -5.47
C LEU A 43 10.29 6.57 -4.90
N PHE A 44 11.22 6.81 -3.97
CA PHE A 44 11.23 8.03 -3.19
C PHE A 44 12.56 8.77 -3.32
N ASN A 45 12.47 10.10 -3.41
CA ASN A 45 13.64 10.95 -3.26
C ASN A 45 14.13 10.90 -1.81
N LYS A 46 15.44 11.01 -1.62
CA LYS A 46 16.03 11.15 -0.29
C LYS A 46 15.50 12.43 0.36
N GLY A 47 14.94 12.30 1.55
CA GLY A 47 14.30 13.38 2.28
C GLY A 47 14.09 13.01 3.73
N ASN A 48 13.33 13.84 4.44
CA ASN A 48 13.02 13.56 5.85
C ASN A 48 12.27 12.23 5.98
N GLY A 49 12.70 11.37 6.89
CA GLY A 49 12.13 10.04 7.10
C GLY A 49 12.51 8.97 6.07
N PHE A 50 13.29 9.27 5.03
CA PHE A 50 13.70 8.28 4.01
C PHE A 50 14.40 7.06 4.63
N ASN A 51 15.27 7.29 5.61
CA ASN A 51 15.98 6.23 6.32
C ASN A 51 15.08 5.38 7.24
N ASN A 52 13.85 5.83 7.50
CA ASN A 52 12.85 5.08 8.27
C ASN A 52 11.95 4.23 7.37
N LEU A 53 12.04 4.38 6.04
CA LEU A 53 11.26 3.57 5.10
C LEU A 53 11.82 2.14 5.02
N PRO A 54 10.94 1.14 4.85
CA PRO A 54 11.37 -0.23 4.58
C PRO A 54 12.13 -0.30 3.25
N ASP A 55 13.09 -1.21 3.15
CA ASP A 55 13.93 -1.34 1.96
C ASP A 55 13.15 -1.81 0.73
N LEU A 56 12.18 -2.69 0.94
CA LEU A 56 11.27 -3.22 -0.07
C LEU A 56 9.82 -2.98 0.33
N LEU A 57 9.02 -2.51 -0.63
CA LEU A 57 7.58 -2.36 -0.52
C LEU A 57 6.90 -3.39 -1.42
N ILE A 58 6.17 -4.32 -0.79
CA ILE A 58 5.51 -5.42 -1.48
C ILE A 58 4.03 -5.10 -1.62
N LYS A 59 3.56 -5.05 -2.87
CA LYS A 59 2.14 -4.97 -3.19
C LYS A 59 1.65 -6.36 -3.56
N TRP A 60 0.64 -6.85 -2.86
CA TRP A 60 -0.04 -8.11 -3.16
C TRP A 60 -1.16 -7.87 -4.16
N LYS A 61 -1.51 -8.90 -4.94
CA LYS A 61 -2.70 -8.85 -5.81
C LYS A 61 -3.96 -8.66 -4.97
N SER A 62 -4.99 -8.05 -5.56
CA SER A 62 -6.25 -7.67 -4.88
C SER A 62 -7.16 -8.84 -4.45
N LYS A 63 -6.71 -10.09 -4.63
CA LYS A 63 -7.44 -11.28 -4.17
C LYS A 63 -7.35 -11.37 -2.63
N PRO A 64 -8.48 -11.49 -1.91
CA PRO A 64 -8.48 -11.60 -0.45
C PRO A 64 -7.63 -12.78 0.03
N ALA A 65 -6.87 -12.58 1.12
CA ALA A 65 -6.01 -13.63 1.69
C ALA A 65 -6.79 -14.90 2.04
N ALA A 66 -7.98 -14.74 2.61
CA ALA A 66 -8.88 -15.85 2.94
C ALA A 66 -9.34 -16.67 1.71
N SER A 67 -9.19 -16.14 0.49
CA SER A 67 -9.53 -16.85 -0.74
C SER A 67 -8.39 -17.74 -1.25
N TYR A 68 -7.24 -17.75 -0.60
CA TYR A 68 -6.18 -18.72 -0.89
C TYR A 68 -6.37 -19.94 0.01
N ARG A 69 -6.45 -21.12 -0.61
CA ARG A 69 -6.42 -22.38 0.13
C ARG A 69 -4.99 -22.76 0.50
N LYS A 70 -4.05 -22.56 -0.42
CA LYS A 70 -2.63 -22.87 -0.24
C LYS A 70 -1.79 -22.01 -1.18
N ILE A 71 -0.69 -21.51 -0.66
CA ILE A 71 0.32 -20.76 -1.40
C ILE A 71 1.56 -21.63 -1.48
N VAL A 72 2.15 -21.73 -2.67
CA VAL A 72 3.36 -22.51 -2.92
C VAL A 72 4.47 -21.63 -3.47
N SER A 73 5.70 -21.95 -3.14
CA SER A 73 6.92 -21.31 -3.63
C SER A 73 7.97 -22.38 -3.89
N THR A 74 8.66 -22.26 -5.02
CA THR A 74 9.78 -23.15 -5.35
C THR A 74 11.00 -22.93 -4.46
N GLU A 75 11.06 -21.83 -3.72
CA GLU A 75 12.18 -21.48 -2.82
C GLU A 75 11.83 -21.56 -1.34
N PHE A 76 10.60 -21.23 -0.97
CA PHE A 76 10.17 -21.10 0.43
C PHE A 76 9.16 -22.16 0.86
N GLY A 77 8.91 -23.17 0.02
CA GLY A 77 8.00 -24.27 0.34
C GLY A 77 6.54 -23.85 0.21
N GLU A 78 5.71 -24.34 1.12
CA GLU A 78 4.26 -24.18 1.01
C GLU A 78 3.62 -23.71 2.32
N LEU A 79 2.56 -22.92 2.18
CA LEU A 79 1.75 -22.42 3.26
C LEU A 79 0.29 -22.79 2.98
N GLU A 80 -0.23 -23.74 3.77
CA GLU A 80 -1.66 -24.05 3.75
C GLU A 80 -2.44 -23.07 4.61
N TRP A 81 -3.57 -22.61 4.09
CA TRP A 81 -4.45 -21.75 4.84
C TRP A 81 -5.42 -22.59 5.67
N PRO A 82 -5.37 -22.51 7.01
CA PRO A 82 -6.08 -23.45 7.88
C PRO A 82 -7.61 -23.28 7.83
N MET A 83 -8.11 -22.11 7.44
CA MET A 83 -9.55 -21.80 7.40
C MET A 83 -9.93 -20.99 6.15
N PRO A 84 -10.00 -21.61 4.96
CA PRO A 84 -10.35 -20.90 3.72
C PRO A 84 -11.72 -20.24 3.83
N GLY A 85 -11.83 -19.01 3.35
CA GLY A 85 -13.03 -18.17 3.45
C GLY A 85 -13.15 -17.37 4.75
N LEU A 86 -12.27 -17.58 5.74
CA LEU A 86 -12.24 -16.82 6.98
C LEU A 86 -10.92 -16.07 7.15
N ASN A 87 -11.02 -14.83 7.63
CA ASN A 87 -9.87 -14.03 8.04
C ASN A 87 -9.39 -14.55 9.40
N PRO A 88 -8.09 -14.83 9.61
CA PRO A 88 -7.63 -15.52 10.82
C PRO A 88 -7.63 -14.60 12.04
N ASP A 89 -7.65 -13.28 11.82
CA ASP A 89 -7.78 -12.26 12.86
C ASP A 89 -9.25 -11.95 13.22
N GLY A 90 -10.21 -12.69 12.63
CA GLY A 90 -11.64 -12.49 12.85
C GLY A 90 -12.22 -11.22 12.23
N ARG A 91 -11.43 -10.45 11.46
CA ARG A 91 -11.94 -9.23 10.82
C ARG A 91 -12.80 -9.57 9.61
N SER A 92 -13.91 -8.84 9.48
CA SER A 92 -14.84 -8.96 8.36
C SER A 92 -14.32 -8.37 7.04
N GLY A 93 -13.18 -7.69 7.05
CA GLY A 93 -12.59 -7.10 5.85
C GLY A 93 -11.21 -6.49 6.07
N ASN A 94 -10.57 -6.13 4.97
CA ASN A 94 -9.30 -5.41 4.92
C ASN A 94 -9.46 -4.10 4.16
N HIS A 95 -8.50 -3.19 4.34
CA HIS A 95 -8.50 -1.89 3.68
C HIS A 95 -8.32 -2.01 2.16
N ARG A 96 -8.98 -1.11 1.43
CA ARG A 96 -8.78 -0.87 0.00
C ARG A 96 -8.19 0.53 -0.20
N PRO A 97 -7.47 0.78 -1.30
CA PRO A 97 -6.93 2.12 -1.57
C PRO A 97 -8.01 3.13 -1.94
N GLU A 98 -9.18 2.68 -2.41
CA GLU A 98 -10.29 3.57 -2.76
C GLU A 98 -11.01 4.10 -1.52
N GLY A 99 -11.26 5.41 -1.51
CA GLY A 99 -12.07 6.09 -0.50
C GLY A 99 -13.29 6.77 -1.13
N PHE A 100 -14.19 7.27 -0.29
CA PHE A 100 -15.30 8.13 -0.70
C PHE A 100 -15.35 9.38 0.18
N LEU A 101 -15.93 10.44 -0.36
CA LEU A 101 -16.11 11.72 0.32
C LEU A 101 -17.58 12.11 0.29
N ILE A 102 -18.09 12.58 1.44
CA ILE A 102 -19.38 13.24 1.52
C ILE A 102 -19.13 14.64 2.08
N ALA A 103 -19.46 15.65 1.29
CA ALA A 103 -19.37 17.05 1.67
C ALA A 103 -20.77 17.68 1.71
N LYS A 104 -21.04 18.49 2.73
CA LYS A 104 -22.30 19.22 2.88
C LYS A 104 -22.04 20.61 3.42
N GLY A 105 -22.61 21.62 2.79
CA GLY A 105 -22.53 23.01 3.25
C GLY A 105 -22.89 23.97 2.12
N LYS A 106 -22.98 25.26 2.44
CA LYS A 106 -23.37 26.33 1.49
C LYS A 106 -22.50 26.40 0.23
N ASN A 107 -21.28 25.87 0.30
CA ASN A 107 -20.30 25.88 -0.78
C ASN A 107 -20.37 24.63 -1.67
N TYR A 108 -21.27 23.68 -1.39
CA TYR A 108 -21.39 22.42 -2.12
C TYR A 108 -22.81 22.25 -2.64
N ALA A 109 -22.95 22.02 -3.94
CA ALA A 109 -24.23 21.72 -4.56
C ALA A 109 -24.66 20.28 -4.23
N ALA A 110 -25.94 20.08 -3.92
CA ALA A 110 -26.46 18.74 -3.70
C ALA A 110 -26.37 17.91 -4.99
N GLY A 111 -25.93 16.66 -4.89
CA GLY A 111 -25.82 15.74 -6.03
C GLY A 111 -24.65 16.02 -6.99
N SER A 112 -23.76 16.98 -6.67
CA SER A 112 -22.55 17.19 -7.45
C SER A 112 -21.48 16.17 -7.11
N ALA A 113 -20.74 15.70 -8.12
CA ALA A 113 -19.57 14.86 -7.92
C ALA A 113 -18.31 15.70 -7.65
N ILE A 114 -17.48 15.23 -6.72
CA ILE A 114 -16.11 15.72 -6.53
C ILE A 114 -15.20 14.57 -6.96
N GLU A 115 -14.66 14.69 -8.18
CA GLU A 115 -13.89 13.63 -8.81
C GLU A 115 -12.38 13.91 -8.73
N ASN A 116 -11.60 12.83 -8.83
CA ASN A 116 -10.14 12.88 -8.96
C ASN A 116 -9.44 13.69 -7.85
N LYS A 117 -9.93 13.55 -6.60
CA LYS A 117 -9.30 14.15 -5.42
C LYS A 117 -8.52 13.14 -4.61
N HIS A 118 -7.49 13.63 -3.93
CA HIS A 118 -6.65 12.85 -3.05
C HIS A 118 -6.95 13.19 -1.58
N ILE A 119 -6.70 12.26 -0.65
CA ILE A 119 -6.97 12.49 0.77
C ILE A 119 -6.22 13.70 1.33
N ILE A 120 -5.04 14.02 0.76
CA ILE A 120 -4.22 15.17 1.16
C ILE A 120 -4.87 16.51 0.82
N ASP A 121 -5.86 16.53 -0.08
CA ASP A 121 -6.62 17.71 -0.47
C ASP A 121 -7.61 18.15 0.63
N LEU A 122 -7.93 17.26 1.58
CA LEU A 122 -8.88 17.55 2.66
C LEU A 122 -8.38 18.66 3.58
N ALA A 123 -7.12 18.59 4.01
CA ALA A 123 -6.54 19.57 4.92
C ALA A 123 -6.61 21.01 4.38
N PRO A 124 -6.08 21.34 3.18
CA PRO A 124 -6.16 22.70 2.63
C PRO A 124 -7.60 23.13 2.34
N THR A 125 -8.48 22.20 1.94
CA THR A 125 -9.90 22.49 1.71
C THR A 125 -10.61 22.89 3.01
N ILE A 126 -10.40 22.14 4.10
CA ILE A 126 -10.97 22.44 5.42
C ILE A 126 -10.47 23.79 5.93
N LEU A 127 -9.16 24.06 5.83
CA LEU A 127 -8.57 25.33 6.26
C LEU A 127 -9.22 26.53 5.53
N LYS A 128 -9.43 26.43 4.22
CA LYS A 128 -10.13 27.47 3.45
C LYS A 128 -11.54 27.72 3.96
N HIS A 129 -12.31 26.67 4.27
CA HIS A 129 -13.68 26.83 4.82
C HIS A 129 -13.69 27.48 6.21
N LEU A 130 -12.60 27.36 6.96
CA LEU A 130 -12.39 28.03 8.25
C LEU A 130 -11.83 29.45 8.11
N GLY A 131 -11.57 29.94 6.90
CA GLY A 131 -10.96 31.25 6.66
C GLY A 131 -9.46 31.29 7.00
N ILE A 132 -8.81 30.14 7.11
CA ILE A 132 -7.39 30.00 7.43
C ILE A 132 -6.61 29.81 6.11
N PRO A 133 -5.51 30.56 5.87
CA PRO A 133 -4.71 30.38 4.67
C PRO A 133 -4.06 28.99 4.62
N LYS A 134 -3.81 28.49 3.41
CA LYS A 134 -3.07 27.22 3.19
C LYS A 134 -1.69 27.34 3.85
N LEU A 135 -1.37 26.38 4.71
CA LEU A 135 -0.06 26.32 5.37
C LEU A 135 1.01 25.86 4.38
N ASN A 136 2.22 26.43 4.51
CA ASN A 136 3.37 25.98 3.76
C ASN A 136 3.67 24.50 4.03
N GLY A 137 3.93 23.74 2.98
CA GLY A 137 4.21 22.29 3.06
C GLY A 137 3.00 21.38 2.87
N LEU A 138 1.78 21.92 2.76
CA LEU A 138 0.63 21.12 2.30
C LEU A 138 0.70 20.95 0.78
N GLU A 139 0.88 19.73 0.32
CA GLU A 139 0.93 19.39 -1.12
C GLU A 139 -0.45 19.33 -1.77
N GLY A 140 -1.49 19.04 -0.98
CA GLY A 140 -2.85 18.91 -1.49
C GLY A 140 -3.44 20.20 -2.04
N GLU A 141 -4.43 20.05 -2.90
CA GLU A 141 -5.12 21.16 -3.56
C GLU A 141 -6.51 21.38 -2.98
N ILE A 142 -7.01 22.60 -3.12
CA ILE A 142 -8.34 22.97 -2.61
C ILE A 142 -9.39 22.52 -3.63
N PHE A 143 -10.49 21.95 -3.17
CA PHE A 143 -11.67 21.67 -3.99
C PHE A 143 -12.96 22.24 -3.41
#